data_AF-A0A7W5FNR9-F1
#
_entry.id   AF-A0A7W5FNR9-F1
#
_cell.length_a   1.000
_cell.length_b   1.000
_cell.length_c   1.000
_cell.angle_alpha   90.00
_cell.angle_beta   90.00
_cell.angle_gamma   90.00
#
_symmetry.space_group_name_H-M   'P 1'
#
loop_
_entity.id
_entity.type
_entity.pdbx_description
1 polymer ?
#
loop_
_entity_poly.entity_id
_entity_poly.type
_entity_poly.pdbx_seq_one_letter_code
_entity_poly.pdbx_strand_id
1 'polypeptide(L)' 'MRCGSRCFSVTFEVDGDQQFKSVTARSSVDARKMIRQAYGESARIVSVKEEKKT' A
#
# COMPACT_ATOMS: atom_id res chain seq x y z
N MET A 1 4.27 19.31 5.52
CA MET A 1 4.33 18.42 4.35
C MET A 1 5.65 17.64 4.38
N ARG A 2 5.62 16.30 4.34
CA ARG A 2 6.86 15.50 4.24
C ARG A 2 7.29 15.48 2.77
N CYS A 3 8.33 16.24 2.39
CA CYS A 3 8.80 16.29 1.01
C CYS A 3 9.07 14.87 0.46
N GLY A 4 8.62 14.59 -0.77
CA GLY A 4 8.89 13.35 -1.51
C GLY A 4 7.91 12.19 -1.30
N SER A 5 6.82 12.36 -0.54
CA SER A 5 5.78 11.33 -0.44
C SER A 5 4.90 11.28 -1.69
N ARG A 6 4.74 10.09 -2.26
CA ARG A 6 3.88 9.78 -3.41
C ARG A 6 2.67 8.96 -2.95
N CYS A 7 1.61 8.93 -3.75
CA CYS A 7 0.47 8.05 -3.50
C CYS A 7 0.71 6.69 -4.16
N PHE A 8 0.47 5.62 -3.40
CA PHE A 8 0.54 4.26 -3.87
C PHE A 8 -0.79 3.58 -3.64
N SER A 9 -1.31 2.93 -4.66
CA SER A 9 -2.49 2.09 -4.59
C SER A 9 -2.07 0.64 -4.41
N VAL A 10 -2.50 0.06 -3.28
CA VAL A 10 -2.13 -1.28 -2.84
C VAL A 10 -3.36 -2.17 -2.85
N THR A 11 -3.27 -3.26 -3.60
CA THR A 11 -4.24 -4.37 -3.57
C THR A 11 -3.67 -5.46 -2.70
N PHE A 12 -4.44 -5.92 -1.71
CA PHE A 12 -4.04 -6.98 -0.80
C PHE A 12 -5.25 -7.82 -0.40
N GLU A 13 -5.03 -9.07 -0.05
CA GLU A 13 -6.05 -9.98 0.46
C GLU A 13 -5.90 -10.11 1.97
N VAL A 14 -7.00 -10.04 2.70
CA VAL A 14 -7.08 -10.32 4.14
C VAL A 14 -8.36 -11.08 4.40
N ASP A 15 -8.30 -12.15 5.19
CA ASP A 15 -9.44 -13.01 5.54
C ASP A 15 -10.20 -13.60 4.33
N GLY A 16 -9.51 -13.76 3.20
CA GLY A 16 -10.08 -14.28 1.95
C GLY A 16 -10.72 -13.21 1.04
N ASP A 17 -10.82 -11.97 1.51
CA ASP A 17 -11.38 -10.87 0.75
C ASP A 17 -10.28 -9.99 0.14
N GLN A 18 -10.47 -9.62 -1.13
CA GLN A 18 -9.60 -8.68 -1.80
C GLN A 18 -9.95 -7.25 -1.40
N GLN A 19 -8.98 -6.55 -0.83
CA GLN A 19 -9.06 -5.17 -0.38
C GLN A 19 -8.17 -4.27 -1.23
N PHE A 20 -8.56 -3.00 -1.29
CA PHE A 20 -7.83 -1.95 -1.99
C PHE A 20 -7.64 -0.74 -1.08
N LYS A 21 -6.42 -0.22 -1.00
CA LYS A 21 -6.11 0.95 -0.18
C LYS A 21 -5.04 1.83 -0.82
N SER A 22 -5.32 3.12 -0.86
CA SER A 22 -4.33 4.14 -1.24
C SER A 22 -3.55 4.58 0.01
N VAL A 23 -2.23 4.54 -0.07
CA VAL A 23 -1.31 4.94 1.01
C VAL A 23 -0.30 5.95 0.50
N THR A 24 -0.04 6.98 1.30
CA THR A 24 0.99 7.97 0.99
C THR A 24 2.33 7.51 1.57
N ALA A 25 3.29 7.18 0.70
CA ALA A 25 4.59 6.62 1.10
C ALA A 25 5.74 7.22 0.27
N ARG A 26 7.00 7.03 0.69
CA ARG A 26 8.17 7.49 -0.08
C ARG A 26 8.56 6.51 -1.18
N SER A 27 8.21 5.25 -1.01
CA SER A 27 8.55 4.16 -1.91
C SER A 27 7.48 3.06 -1.86
N SER A 28 7.47 2.18 -2.87
CA SER A 28 6.61 1.00 -2.87
C SER A 28 6.92 0.05 -1.69
N VAL A 29 8.17 0.01 -1.22
CA VAL A 29 8.57 -0.78 -0.04
C VAL A 29 7.93 -0.22 1.23
N ASP A 30 7.95 1.10 1.40
CA ASP A 30 7.29 1.74 2.53
C ASP A 30 5.77 1.55 2.48
N ALA A 31 5.15 1.63 1.29
CA ALA A 31 3.73 1.33 1.11
C ALA A 31 3.38 -0.10 1.57
N ARG A 32 4.22 -1.10 1.23
CA ARG A 32 4.04 -2.48 1.70
C ARG A 32 4.18 -2.60 3.21
N LYS A 33 5.17 -1.93 3.80
CA LYS A 33 5.36 -1.91 5.26
C LYS A 33 4.15 -1.32 5.98
N MET A 34 3.59 -0.22 5.46
CA MET A 34 2.39 0.39 6.05
C MET A 34 1.19 -0.56 6.03
N ILE A 35 0.98 -1.28 4.92
CA ILE A 35 -0.10 -2.28 4.86
C ILE A 35 0.14 -3.42 5.85
N ARG A 36 1.37 -3.96 5.93
CA ARG A 36 1.70 -4.99 6.93
C ARG A 36 1.57 -4.51 8.37
N GLN A 37 1.93 -3.26 8.67
CA GLN A 37 1.73 -2.69 10.01
C GLN A 37 0.25 -2.51 10.36
N ALA A 38 -0.60 -2.21 9.37
CA ALA A 38 -2.02 -1.97 9.58
C ALA A 38 -2.84 -3.27 9.68
N TYR A 39 -2.48 -4.31 8.91
CA TYR A 39 -3.28 -5.53 8.76
C TYR A 39 -2.56 -6.80 9.24
N GLY A 40 -1.29 -6.71 9.65
CA GLY A 40 -0.52 -7.85 10.15
C GLY A 40 0.02 -8.76 9.04
N GLU A 41 0.46 -9.95 9.43
CA GLU A 41 1.03 -10.96 8.52
C GLU A 41 -0.01 -11.64 7.63
N SER A 42 -1.29 -11.59 8.01
CA SER A 42 -2.40 -12.13 7.22
C SER A 42 -2.66 -11.36 5.93
N ALA A 43 -2.18 -10.12 5.83
CA ALA A 43 -2.33 -9.32 4.63
C ALA A 43 -1.39 -9.76 3.51
N ARG A 44 -1.93 -10.52 2.55
CA ARG A 44 -1.22 -10.91 1.34
C ARG A 44 -1.27 -9.80 0.32
N ILE A 45 -0.18 -9.06 0.18
CA ILE A 45 -0.08 -7.98 -0.82
C ILE A 45 0.01 -8.58 -2.23
N VAL A 46 -0.99 -8.29 -3.06
CA VAL A 46 -1.08 -8.77 -4.45
C VAL A 46 -0.40 -7.79 -5.40
N SER A 47 -0.66 -6.49 -5.26
CA SER A 47 -0.07 -5.47 -6.13
C SER A 47 0.16 -4.14 -5.43
N VAL A 48 1.20 -3.42 -5.84
CA VAL A 48 1.49 -2.05 -5.38
C VAL A 48 1.80 -1.22 -6.61
N LYS A 49 0.99 -0.20 -6.87
CA LYS A 49 1.15 0.70 -8.02
C LYS A 49 1.32 2.12 -7.51
N GLU A 50 2.31 2.83 -8.03
CA GLU A 50 2.40 4.27 -7.79
C GLU A 50 1.31 4.98 -8.60
N GLU A 51 0.52 5.81 -7.94
CA GLU A 51 -0.42 6.70 -8.61
C GLU A 51 0.36 7.88 -9.19
N LYS A 52 0.69 7.76 -10.48
CA LYS A 52 1.18 8.91 -11.23
C LYS A 52 0.00 9.84 -11.47
N LYS A 53 0.07 11.07 -10.96
CA LYS A 53 -0.77 12.16 -11.49
C LYS A 53 -0.31 12.41 -12.92
N THR A 54 -1.12 11.96 -13.88
CA THR A 54 -1.06 12.41 -15.28
C THR A 54 -1.37 13.90 -15.35
#